data_AF-A0A087R611-F1
#
_entry.id   AF-A0A087R611-F1
#
_cell.length_a   1.000
_cell.length_b   1.000
_cell.length_c   1.000
_cell.angle_alpha   90.00
_cell.angle_beta   90.00
_cell.angle_gamma   90.00
#
_symmetry.space_group_name_H-M   'P 1'
#
loop_
_entity.id
_entity.type
_entity.pdbx_description
1 polymer ?
#
loop_
_entity_poly.entity_id
_entity_poly.type
_entity_poly.pdbx_seq_one_letter_code
_entity_poly.pdbx_strand_id
1 'polypeptide(L)'
;VFAGMNGSAIENFSCMIYNVSFMNCTWRAGRDAPGDTQYFLYWKNSRYDDAMECELYIKDENGRNTGCRFQNVKIEIEKAYFLVNGSSKDSLIQFYDEYIQLYKIEILTPPLNVTVNCTRDPAGCIITWQPPLTSHVENVNCFEYEISIQKK
;
A
#
# COMPACT_ATOMS: atom_id res chain seq x y z
N VAL A 1 -2.04 -30.23 2.32
CA VAL A 1 -1.40 -28.92 2.57
C VAL A 1 0.09 -29.16 2.57
N PHE A 2 0.80 -28.77 1.50
CA PHE A 2 2.26 -28.85 1.49
C PHE A 2 2.77 -27.68 2.34
N ALA A 3 2.87 -27.90 3.65
CA ALA A 3 3.42 -26.90 4.54
C ALA A 3 4.94 -26.88 4.31
N GLY A 4 5.46 -25.74 3.82
CA GLY A 4 6.91 -25.51 3.79
C GLY A 4 7.51 -25.54 5.21
N MET A 5 8.82 -25.37 5.29
CA MET A 5 9.55 -25.34 6.56
C MET A 5 8.90 -24.35 7.54
N ASN A 6 8.57 -24.80 8.75
CA ASN A 6 7.95 -23.93 9.75
C ASN A 6 8.89 -22.76 10.09
N GLY A 7 8.34 -21.55 10.22
CA GLY A 7 9.12 -20.33 10.49
C GLY A 7 9.88 -19.77 9.27
N SER A 8 9.71 -20.36 8.09
CA SER A 8 10.32 -19.87 6.84
C SER A 8 9.48 -18.84 6.09
N ALA A 9 8.19 -18.70 6.42
CA ALA A 9 7.34 -17.65 5.87
C ALA A 9 7.80 -16.26 6.34
N ILE A 10 7.52 -15.24 5.55
CA ILE A 10 7.82 -13.86 5.91
C ILE A 10 7.09 -13.42 7.18
N GLU A 11 7.64 -12.41 7.86
CA GLU A 11 7.05 -11.80 9.06
C GLU A 11 6.84 -10.30 8.85
N ASN A 12 5.92 -9.70 9.62
CA ASN A 12 5.64 -8.26 9.61
C ASN A 12 5.33 -7.70 8.21
N PHE A 13 4.48 -8.39 7.45
CA PHE A 13 4.02 -7.88 6.16
C PHE A 13 3.18 -6.61 6.36
N SER A 14 3.50 -5.56 5.62
CA SER A 14 2.76 -4.30 5.64
C SER A 14 2.84 -3.63 4.27
N CYS A 15 1.75 -3.02 3.83
CA CYS A 15 1.67 -2.25 2.59
C CYS A 15 1.14 -0.85 2.85
N MET A 16 1.51 0.11 1.99
CA MET A 16 0.96 1.46 1.94
C MET A 16 0.79 1.92 0.50
N ILE A 17 -0.39 2.46 0.18
CA ILE A 17 -0.67 3.14 -1.08
C ILE A 17 -0.47 4.64 -0.87
N TYR A 18 0.24 5.31 -1.77
CA TYR A 18 0.58 6.72 -1.65
C TYR A 18 0.73 7.36 -3.03
N ASN A 19 0.73 8.69 -3.08
CA ASN A 19 0.85 9.45 -4.33
C ASN A 19 -0.11 8.93 -5.42
N VAL A 20 -1.37 8.67 -5.04
CA VAL A 20 -2.47 8.21 -5.88
C VAL A 20 -2.37 6.76 -6.35
N SER A 21 -1.24 6.32 -6.91
CA SER A 21 -1.11 5.01 -7.58
C SER A 21 0.11 4.17 -7.20
N PHE A 22 0.97 4.65 -6.30
CA PHE A 22 2.13 3.88 -5.85
C PHE A 22 1.76 3.01 -4.66
N MET A 23 2.27 1.79 -4.60
CA MET A 23 2.14 0.93 -3.43
C MET A 23 3.49 0.38 -3.03
N ASN A 24 3.87 0.57 -1.78
CA ASN A 24 5.05 -0.06 -1.18
C ASN A 24 4.61 -1.13 -0.20
N CYS A 25 5.12 -2.34 -0.35
CA CYS A 25 4.97 -3.42 0.61
C CYS A 25 6.35 -3.79 1.17
N THR A 26 6.41 -4.12 2.45
CA THR A 26 7.65 -4.52 3.13
C THR A 26 7.38 -5.69 4.06
N TRP A 27 8.40 -6.52 4.27
CA TRP A 27 8.37 -7.64 5.18
C TRP A 27 9.77 -7.98 5.68
N ARG A 28 9.81 -8.81 6.72
CA ARG A 28 11.04 -9.43 7.21
C ARG A 28 11.08 -10.88 6.73
N ALA A 29 12.28 -11.39 6.49
CA ALA A 29 12.44 -12.81 6.24
C ALA A 29 12.01 -13.63 7.45
N GLY A 30 11.47 -14.83 7.21
CA GLY A 30 11.18 -15.79 8.26
C GLY A 30 12.42 -16.10 9.10
N ARG A 31 12.24 -16.26 10.41
CA ARG A 31 13.32 -16.51 11.36
C ARG A 31 14.10 -17.78 11.06
N ASP A 32 13.42 -18.79 10.54
CA ASP A 32 13.99 -20.10 10.22
C ASP A 32 14.22 -20.27 8.71
N ALA A 33 14.03 -19.21 7.91
CA ALA A 33 14.26 -19.26 6.47
C ALA A 33 15.75 -19.43 6.14
N PRO A 34 16.13 -20.42 5.32
CA PRO A 34 17.50 -20.61 4.86
C PRO A 34 18.13 -19.35 4.27
N GLY A 35 19.46 -19.22 4.35
CA GLY A 35 20.22 -18.08 3.85
C GLY A 35 20.05 -17.79 2.34
N ASP A 36 19.76 -18.82 1.55
CA ASP A 36 19.53 -18.72 0.11
C ASP A 36 18.07 -18.41 -0.28
N THR A 37 17.17 -18.28 0.70
CA THR A 37 15.75 -18.03 0.45
C THR A 37 15.53 -16.73 -0.32
N GLN A 38 14.76 -16.80 -1.40
CA GLN A 38 14.27 -15.65 -2.15
C GLN A 38 12.74 -15.59 -2.10
N TYR A 39 12.18 -14.41 -1.85
CA TYR A 39 10.72 -14.20 -1.75
C TYR A 39 10.15 -13.51 -2.99
N PHE A 40 8.90 -13.82 -3.31
CA PHE A 40 8.19 -13.27 -4.46
C PHE A 40 6.79 -12.83 -4.06
N LEU A 41 6.47 -11.56 -4.28
CA LEU A 41 5.19 -10.98 -3.93
C LEU A 41 4.27 -10.95 -5.16
N TYR A 42 3.05 -11.44 -4.96
CA TYR A 42 1.95 -11.36 -5.89
C TYR A 42 0.76 -10.73 -5.19
N TRP A 43 -0.01 -9.91 -5.92
CA TRP A 43 -1.27 -9.40 -5.41
C TRP A 43 -2.39 -9.48 -6.45
N LYS A 44 -3.63 -9.58 -5.99
CA LYS A 44 -4.83 -9.65 -6.81
C LYS A 44 -5.80 -8.55 -6.42
N ASN A 45 -6.08 -7.68 -7.37
CA ASN A 45 -6.98 -6.54 -7.25
C ASN A 45 -8.37 -6.78 -7.83
N SER A 46 -8.65 -8.00 -8.29
CA SER A 46 -9.95 -8.45 -8.78
C SER A 46 -10.03 -9.97 -8.61
N ARG A 47 -11.24 -10.50 -8.49
CA ARG A 47 -11.46 -11.96 -8.45
C ARG A 47 -11.20 -12.62 -9.81
N TYR A 48 -11.34 -11.85 -10.89
CA TYR A 48 -11.28 -12.35 -12.26
C TYR A 48 -9.95 -12.05 -12.95
N ASP A 49 -9.11 -11.20 -12.36
CA ASP A 49 -7.83 -10.83 -12.94
C ASP A 49 -6.71 -11.76 -12.49
N ASP A 50 -5.67 -11.79 -13.33
CA ASP A 50 -4.41 -12.45 -13.03
C ASP A 50 -3.70 -11.78 -11.84
N ALA A 51 -2.92 -12.58 -11.11
CA ALA A 51 -2.08 -12.03 -10.06
C ALA A 51 -0.99 -11.14 -10.67
N MET A 52 -0.85 -9.93 -10.15
CA MET A 52 0.25 -9.05 -10.52
C MET A 52 1.46 -9.38 -9.66
N GLU A 53 2.56 -9.78 -10.30
CA GLU A 53 3.84 -9.90 -9.63
C GLU A 53 4.42 -8.51 -9.32
N CYS A 54 5.20 -8.43 -8.26
CA CYS A 54 6.00 -7.26 -7.95
C CYS A 54 6.79 -6.71 -9.14
N GLU A 55 6.63 -5.42 -9.43
CA GLU A 55 7.34 -4.74 -10.51
C GLU A 55 8.80 -4.42 -10.12
N LEU A 56 9.00 -3.95 -8.88
CA LEU A 56 10.30 -3.48 -8.39
C LEU A 56 10.54 -3.96 -6.96
N TYR A 57 11.36 -5.00 -6.82
CA TYR A 57 11.72 -5.52 -5.49
C TYR A 57 12.69 -4.60 -4.74
N ILE A 58 12.43 -4.43 -3.45
CA ILE A 58 13.35 -3.86 -2.47
C ILE A 58 14.15 -5.03 -1.90
N LYS A 59 15.48 -4.91 -1.89
CA LYS A 59 16.39 -5.97 -1.48
C LYS A 59 17.17 -5.59 -0.24
N ASP A 60 17.46 -6.58 0.60
CA ASP A 60 18.41 -6.42 1.69
C ASP A 60 19.87 -6.50 1.20
N GLU A 61 20.82 -6.40 2.14
CA GLU A 61 22.26 -6.47 1.87
C GLU A 61 22.71 -7.78 1.22
N ASN A 62 21.95 -8.87 1.41
CA ASN A 62 22.21 -10.19 0.84
C ASN A 62 21.50 -10.40 -0.51
N GLY A 63 20.80 -9.38 -1.03
CA GLY A 63 20.06 -9.45 -2.30
C GLY A 63 18.72 -10.19 -2.19
N ARG A 64 18.24 -10.48 -0.98
CA ARG A 64 16.94 -11.10 -0.74
C ARG A 64 15.85 -10.03 -0.79
N ASN A 65 14.74 -10.37 -1.44
CA ASN A 65 13.58 -9.50 -1.55
C ASN A 65 12.91 -9.36 -0.18
N THR A 66 12.87 -8.13 0.33
CA THR A 66 12.28 -7.74 1.62
C THR A 66 11.19 -6.67 1.46
N GLY A 67 10.90 -6.29 0.22
CA GLY A 67 9.81 -5.41 -0.10
C GLY A 67 9.54 -5.34 -1.59
N CYS A 68 8.53 -4.58 -1.95
CA CYS A 68 8.10 -4.37 -3.31
C CYS A 68 7.56 -2.96 -3.50
N ARG A 69 7.76 -2.40 -4.69
CA ARG A 69 7.10 -1.19 -5.17
C ARG A 69 6.33 -1.47 -6.45
N PHE A 70 5.05 -1.11 -6.43
CA PHE A 70 4.17 -1.06 -7.59
C PHE A 70 3.93 0.40 -8.00
N GLN A 71 3.81 0.69 -9.29
CA GLN A 71 3.68 2.05 -9.81
C GLN A 71 2.26 2.42 -10.27
N ASN A 72 1.51 1.45 -10.77
CA ASN A 72 0.21 1.68 -11.44
C ASN A 72 -0.94 0.98 -10.70
N VAL A 73 -0.98 1.11 -9.38
CA VAL A 73 -2.05 0.55 -8.55
C VAL A 73 -3.32 1.39 -8.71
N LYS A 74 -4.42 0.71 -8.98
CA LYS A 74 -5.78 1.26 -8.92
C LYS A 74 -6.54 0.50 -7.87
N ILE A 75 -7.39 1.15 -7.09
CA ILE A 75 -8.24 0.44 -6.13
C ILE A 75 -9.56 0.10 -6.86
N GLU A 76 -9.65 -1.10 -7.42
CA GLU A 76 -10.85 -1.56 -8.13
C GLU A 76 -11.84 -2.27 -7.20
N ILE A 77 -11.30 -3.00 -6.22
CA ILE A 77 -12.07 -3.66 -5.16
C ILE A 77 -11.62 -3.14 -3.80
N GLU A 78 -12.51 -3.21 -2.81
CA GLU A 78 -12.19 -2.76 -1.45
C GLU A 78 -11.09 -3.61 -0.79
N LYS A 79 -10.96 -4.88 -1.16
CA LYS A 79 -10.12 -5.87 -0.47
C LYS A 79 -9.33 -6.72 -1.46
N ALA A 80 -8.01 -6.55 -1.47
CA ALA A 80 -7.10 -7.30 -2.33
C ALA A 80 -6.47 -8.49 -1.60
N TYR A 81 -6.10 -9.53 -2.35
CA TYR A 81 -5.38 -10.70 -1.84
C TYR A 81 -3.89 -10.54 -2.12
N PHE A 82 -3.05 -10.74 -1.11
CA PHE A 82 -1.60 -10.70 -1.20
C PHE A 82 -1.04 -12.08 -0.88
N LEU A 83 -0.05 -12.51 -1.67
CA LEU A 83 0.64 -13.78 -1.51
C LEU A 83 2.15 -13.54 -1.65
N VAL A 84 2.90 -13.94 -0.65
CA VAL A 84 4.36 -13.98 -0.71
C VAL A 84 4.83 -15.43 -0.68
N ASN A 85 5.35 -15.90 -1.81
CA ASN A 85 5.98 -17.20 -1.92
C ASN A 85 7.47 -17.10 -1.64
N GLY A 86 8.10 -18.24 -1.35
CA GLY A 86 9.55 -18.34 -1.21
C GLY A 86 10.13 -19.50 -2.02
N SER A 87 11.39 -19.35 -2.43
CA SER A 87 12.18 -20.38 -3.09
C SER A 87 13.53 -20.51 -2.41
N SER A 88 13.97 -21.74 -2.17
CA SER A 88 15.29 -22.11 -1.66
C SER A 88 15.71 -23.41 -2.36
N LYS A 89 17.01 -23.67 -2.48
CA LYS A 89 17.56 -24.89 -3.08
C LYS A 89 17.31 -26.11 -2.20
N ASP A 90 17.35 -25.91 -0.88
CA ASP A 90 17.45 -27.00 0.08
C ASP A 90 16.12 -27.32 0.76
N SER A 91 15.15 -26.40 0.71
CA SER A 91 13.87 -26.59 1.39
C SER A 91 12.70 -25.88 0.72
N LEU A 92 11.52 -26.46 0.90
CA LEU A 92 10.27 -25.81 0.54
C LEU A 92 9.98 -24.69 1.55
N ILE A 93 9.76 -23.48 1.06
CA ILE A 93 9.47 -22.32 1.89
C ILE A 93 7.97 -22.16 2.06
N GLN A 94 7.55 -21.88 3.29
CA GLN A 94 6.15 -21.61 3.60
C GLN A 94 5.74 -20.26 3.01
N PHE A 95 4.59 -20.20 2.34
CA PHE A 95 4.05 -18.93 1.84
C PHE A 95 3.35 -18.15 2.95
N TYR A 96 3.27 -16.84 2.78
CA TYR A 96 2.42 -15.95 3.55
C TYR A 96 1.30 -15.44 2.67
N ASP A 97 0.07 -15.42 3.15
CA ASP A 97 -1.06 -14.82 2.46
C ASP A 97 -1.95 -14.01 3.40
N GLU A 98 -2.52 -12.93 2.86
CA GLU A 98 -3.44 -12.08 3.61
C GLU A 98 -4.38 -11.36 2.66
N TYR A 99 -5.59 -11.05 3.14
CA TYR A 99 -6.45 -10.10 2.46
C TYR A 99 -6.46 -8.74 3.17
N ILE A 100 -6.08 -7.68 2.44
CA ILE A 100 -5.96 -6.33 2.98
C ILE A 100 -7.03 -5.43 2.37
N GLN A 101 -7.66 -4.60 3.22
CA GLN A 101 -8.57 -3.55 2.76
C GLN A 101 -7.76 -2.36 2.24
N LEU A 102 -7.84 -2.10 0.93
CA LEU A 102 -6.96 -1.13 0.26
C LEU A 102 -7.15 0.30 0.78
N TYR A 103 -8.39 0.69 1.09
CA TYR A 103 -8.69 2.01 1.66
C TYR A 103 -8.09 2.24 3.05
N LYS A 104 -7.73 1.18 3.80
CA LYS A 104 -7.09 1.32 5.12
C LYS A 104 -5.59 1.56 5.04
N ILE A 105 -4.99 1.22 3.90
CA ILE A 105 -3.56 1.39 3.65
C ILE A 105 -3.28 2.54 2.68
N GLU A 106 -4.31 3.25 2.22
CA GLU A 106 -4.18 4.43 1.36
C GLU A 106 -3.90 5.68 2.18
N ILE A 107 -2.79 6.33 1.85
CA ILE A 107 -2.40 7.63 2.38
C ILE A 107 -2.90 8.68 1.40
N LEU A 108 -3.98 9.36 1.78
CA LEU A 108 -4.56 10.45 1.01
C LEU A 108 -3.60 11.62 0.91
N THR A 109 -3.57 12.26 -0.27
CA THR A 109 -2.87 13.52 -0.46
C THR A 109 -3.60 14.65 0.27
N PRO A 110 -2.93 15.76 0.63
CA PRO A 110 -3.63 16.91 1.17
C PRO A 110 -4.60 17.51 0.14
N PRO A 111 -5.63 18.26 0.59
CA PRO A 111 -6.54 18.97 -0.30
C PRO A 111 -5.79 19.88 -1.28
N LEU A 112 -6.30 19.96 -2.49
CA LEU A 112 -5.69 20.77 -3.55
C LEU A 112 -6.27 22.18 -3.57
N ASN A 113 -5.51 23.13 -4.12
CA ASN A 113 -5.98 24.49 -4.42
C ASN A 113 -6.66 25.18 -3.21
N VAL A 114 -6.02 25.10 -2.04
CA VAL A 114 -6.48 25.81 -0.85
C VAL A 114 -6.36 27.31 -1.09
N THR A 115 -7.49 28.00 -1.20
CA THR A 115 -7.54 29.46 -1.37
C THR A 115 -8.32 30.13 -0.26
N VAL A 116 -7.96 31.37 0.04
CA VAL A 116 -8.62 32.19 1.06
C VAL A 116 -8.99 33.51 0.41
N ASN A 117 -10.27 33.86 0.44
CA ASN A 117 -10.77 35.15 -0.01
C ASN A 117 -11.38 35.91 1.16
N CYS A 118 -10.77 37.02 1.56
CA CYS A 118 -11.24 37.83 2.67
C CYS A 118 -11.81 39.16 2.19
N THR A 119 -13.05 39.45 2.58
CA THR A 119 -13.72 40.73 2.35
C THR A 119 -13.70 41.57 3.62
N ARG A 120 -13.63 42.90 3.45
CA ARG A 120 -13.70 43.85 4.58
C ARG A 120 -15.13 44.29 4.89
N ASP A 121 -16.03 44.22 3.91
CA ASP A 121 -17.43 44.61 4.04
C ASP A 121 -18.34 43.67 3.21
N PRO A 122 -19.07 42.73 3.83
CA PRO A 122 -18.97 42.35 5.24
C PRO A 122 -17.61 41.72 5.57
N ALA A 123 -17.16 41.87 6.81
CA ALA A 123 -15.89 41.29 7.26
C ALA A 123 -16.02 39.76 7.35
N GLY A 124 -15.26 39.03 6.55
CA GLY A 124 -15.31 37.57 6.51
C GLY A 124 -14.25 36.99 5.59
N CYS A 125 -13.92 35.72 5.80
CA CYS A 125 -13.03 34.97 4.92
C CYS A 125 -13.72 33.69 4.46
N ILE A 126 -13.65 33.43 3.16
CA ILE A 126 -14.11 32.19 2.55
C ILE A 126 -12.88 31.37 2.22
N ILE A 127 -12.80 30.17 2.80
CA ILE A 127 -11.75 29.19 2.52
C ILE A 127 -12.35 28.13 1.59
N THR A 128 -11.71 27.89 0.46
CA THR A 128 -12.12 26.86 -0.50
C THR A 128 -10.95 25.95 -0.82
N TRP A 129 -11.25 24.69 -1.12
CA TRP A 129 -10.29 23.68 -1.55
C TRP A 129 -10.97 22.68 -2.48
N GLN A 130 -10.15 21.93 -3.19
CA GLN A 130 -10.56 20.77 -3.97
C GLN A 130 -10.21 19.49 -3.20
N PRO A 131 -10.98 18.40 -3.37
CA PRO A 131 -10.66 17.12 -2.77
C PRO A 131 -9.26 16.61 -3.16
N PRO A 132 -8.65 15.74 -2.33
CA PRO A 132 -7.47 14.98 -2.71
C PRO A 132 -7.69 14.16 -3.98
N LEU A 133 -6.62 13.92 -4.75
CA LEU A 133 -6.67 12.98 -5.86
C LEU A 133 -6.70 11.54 -5.34
N THR A 134 -7.58 10.72 -5.91
CA THR A 134 -7.70 9.29 -5.64
C THR A 134 -7.61 8.48 -6.93
N SER A 135 -7.15 7.22 -6.83
CA SER A 135 -7.11 6.30 -7.97
C SER A 135 -8.40 5.52 -8.19
N HIS A 136 -9.39 5.69 -7.31
CA HIS A 136 -10.70 5.03 -7.33
C HIS A 136 -11.83 6.03 -7.50
N VAL A 137 -13.02 5.51 -7.82
CA VAL A 137 -14.24 6.31 -8.03
C VAL A 137 -14.52 7.18 -6.80
N GLU A 138 -14.52 8.49 -7.00
CA GLU A 138 -14.70 9.47 -5.95
C GLU A 138 -16.12 9.42 -5.37
N ASN A 139 -16.23 9.15 -4.08
CA ASN A 139 -17.40 9.54 -3.30
C ASN A 139 -16.99 10.73 -2.42
N VAL A 140 -17.28 11.94 -2.88
CA VAL A 140 -16.89 13.20 -2.23
C VAL A 140 -17.39 13.27 -0.78
N ASN A 141 -18.47 12.55 -0.44
CA ASN A 141 -19.05 12.53 0.90
C ASN A 141 -18.24 11.70 1.91
N CYS A 142 -17.21 10.97 1.48
CA CYS A 142 -16.37 10.15 2.36
C CYS A 142 -15.20 10.93 3.00
N PHE A 143 -14.91 12.15 2.53
CA PHE A 143 -13.82 12.94 3.08
C PHE A 143 -14.27 13.75 4.29
N GLU A 144 -13.51 13.61 5.38
CA GLU A 144 -13.58 14.48 6.55
C GLU A 144 -12.35 15.40 6.55
N TYR A 145 -12.57 16.69 6.82
CA TYR A 145 -11.52 17.71 6.73
C TYR A 145 -11.30 18.38 8.09
N GLU A 146 -10.03 18.61 8.44
CA GLU A 146 -9.62 19.41 9.58
C GLU A 146 -9.01 20.74 9.10
N ILE A 147 -9.44 21.86 9.69
CA ILE A 147 -8.92 23.19 9.37
C ILE A 147 -8.25 23.76 10.62
N SER A 148 -6.93 23.92 10.57
CA SER A 148 -6.14 24.58 11.63
C SER A 148 -5.82 26.02 11.25
N ILE A 149 -6.45 26.98 11.94
CA ILE A 149 -6.22 28.42 11.76
C ILE A 149 -5.35 28.94 12.91
N GLN A 150 -4.13 29.40 12.61
CA GLN A 150 -3.24 30.02 13.59
C GLN A 150 -3.24 31.54 13.43
N LYS A 151 -3.48 32.25 14.53
CA LYS A 151 -3.23 33.70 14.61
C LYS A 151 -1.74 33.91 14.84
N LYS A 152 -1.12 34.74 14.01
CA LYS A 152 0.20 35.30 14.30
C LYS A 152 0.08 36.50 15.23
#